data_AF-A0A9D2IYH6-F1
#
_entry.id   AF-A0A9D2IYH6-F1
#
_cell.length_a   1.000
_cell.length_b   1.000
_cell.length_c   1.000
_cell.angle_alpha   90.00
_cell.angle_beta   90.00
_cell.angle_gamma   90.00
#
_symmetry.space_group_name_H-M   'P 1'
#
loop_
_entity.id
_entity.type
_entity.pdbx_description
1 polymer ?
#
loop_
_entity_poly.entity_id
_entity_poly.type
_entity_poly.pdbx_seq_one_letter_code
_entity_poly.pdbx_strand_id
1 'polypeptide(L)'
;MMETKELKNLAAGLDALAVFRPLLADPVLAALKEYLDAPSAGRYAAFVAALYEANGGNLGRYVLRLCEDSANVYVRTVGAGQTPPAYMAQALAAELDCLQRVADLGPDALLAALPGSAASLPRYEAGGVDLSGSYTHRAQNIHRYGYGVWAANRMFYLDEAGRITPVSHPDATCLDDLVDYEAQRAIILRNTRALLAGKPAANILLTGDAGTGKSSAVKAIGNALFSEGLRIIEVRKDQLRAIPHVLDELAANPLKFVLFIDDLSFLKDDDNYSALKAVLEGSVTAKSNNVVIYATSNRRHIIKEKFSDREGDEVHRNDTMQELVSLSERFGIHITFSKPDKATFLHIVRHLAAAGGVQLPADELERRAERYALERGGRSARLARQFVDGLLAEM
;
A
#
# COMPACT_ATOMS: atom_id res chain seq x y z
N MET A 1 -33.57 -24.83 15.30
CA MET A 1 -33.56 -23.69 16.24
C MET A 1 -32.33 -23.86 17.09
N MET A 2 -31.46 -22.85 17.19
CA MET A 2 -30.28 -22.94 18.04
C MET A 2 -30.73 -22.82 19.51
N GLU A 3 -30.39 -23.78 20.35
CA GLU A 3 -30.78 -23.75 21.78
C GLU A 3 -29.91 -22.74 22.55
N THR A 4 -30.42 -22.17 23.65
CA THR A 4 -29.65 -21.27 24.54
C THR A 4 -28.31 -21.86 24.98
N LYS A 5 -28.22 -23.19 25.05
CA LYS A 5 -26.98 -23.93 25.33
C LYS A 5 -25.93 -23.78 24.22
N GLU A 6 -26.35 -23.74 22.96
CA GLU A 6 -25.46 -23.59 21.81
C GLU A 6 -24.87 -22.17 21.71
N LEU A 7 -25.66 -21.14 22.04
CA LEU A 7 -25.17 -19.76 22.13
C LEU A 7 -24.11 -19.61 23.24
N LYS A 8 -24.34 -20.20 24.41
CA LYS A 8 -23.37 -20.21 25.51
C LYS A 8 -22.08 -20.97 25.16
N ASN A 9 -22.20 -22.09 24.45
CA ASN A 9 -21.04 -22.83 23.95
C ASN A 9 -20.22 -21.99 22.96
N LEU A 10 -20.88 -21.19 22.11
CA LEU A 10 -20.21 -20.30 21.17
C LEU A 10 -19.50 -19.15 21.89
N ALA A 11 -20.13 -18.54 22.90
CA ALA A 11 -19.49 -17.53 23.75
C ALA A 11 -18.24 -18.08 24.45
N ALA A 12 -18.33 -19.29 25.02
CA ALA A 12 -17.18 -19.96 25.63
C ALA A 12 -16.07 -20.27 24.60
N GLY A 13 -16.45 -20.63 23.37
CA GLY A 13 -15.51 -20.83 22.27
C GLY A 13 -14.77 -19.54 21.89
N LEU A 14 -15.46 -18.39 21.87
CA LEU A 14 -14.84 -17.08 21.68
C LEU A 14 -13.90 -16.72 22.85
N ASP A 15 -14.30 -16.99 24.09
CA ASP A 15 -13.44 -16.80 25.27
C ASP A 15 -12.19 -17.68 25.27
N ALA A 16 -12.21 -18.79 24.54
CA ALA A 16 -11.09 -19.72 24.45
C ALA A 16 -10.10 -19.40 23.31
N LEU A 17 -10.37 -18.40 22.47
CA LEU A 17 -9.45 -18.00 21.39
C LEU A 17 -8.07 -17.65 21.96
N ALA A 18 -7.02 -18.21 21.36
CA ALA A 18 -5.61 -17.97 21.69
C ALA A 18 -4.86 -17.37 20.49
N VAL A 19 -5.03 -17.91 19.29
CA VAL A 19 -4.42 -17.40 18.04
C VAL A 19 -5.11 -16.09 17.64
N PHE A 20 -6.43 -16.07 17.60
CA PHE A 20 -7.24 -14.90 17.25
C PHE A 20 -7.68 -14.08 18.46
N ARG A 21 -7.02 -14.23 19.62
CA ARG A 21 -7.33 -13.49 20.86
C ARG A 21 -7.54 -11.99 20.64
N PRO A 22 -6.73 -11.26 19.85
CA PRO A 22 -6.91 -9.82 19.65
C PRO A 22 -8.26 -9.45 19.03
N LEU A 23 -8.92 -10.36 18.30
CA LEU A 23 -10.23 -10.12 17.71
C LEU A 23 -11.33 -9.90 18.76
N LEU A 24 -11.13 -10.30 20.01
CA LEU A 24 -12.11 -10.05 21.08
C LEU A 24 -12.22 -8.57 21.48
N ALA A 25 -11.22 -7.75 21.11
CA ALA A 25 -11.28 -6.31 21.29
C ALA A 25 -11.99 -5.60 20.12
N ASP A 26 -12.35 -6.33 19.06
CA ASP A 26 -13.10 -5.78 17.93
C ASP A 26 -14.52 -5.38 18.36
N PRO A 27 -15.02 -4.17 18.02
CA PRO A 27 -16.30 -3.68 18.50
C PRO A 27 -17.49 -4.58 18.17
N VAL A 28 -17.51 -5.19 16.98
CA VAL A 28 -18.64 -6.04 16.54
C VAL A 28 -18.58 -7.38 17.26
N LEU A 29 -17.40 -8.01 17.33
CA LEU A 29 -17.26 -9.30 18.05
C LEU A 29 -17.45 -9.15 19.55
N ALA A 30 -17.00 -8.04 20.15
CA ALA A 30 -17.25 -7.73 21.55
C ALA A 30 -18.75 -7.57 21.82
N ALA A 31 -19.46 -6.77 21.02
CA ALA A 31 -20.91 -6.59 21.16
C ALA A 31 -21.70 -7.88 20.93
N LEU A 32 -21.30 -8.70 19.93
CA LEU A 32 -21.88 -10.01 19.71
C LEU A 32 -21.67 -10.93 20.91
N LYS A 33 -20.46 -10.96 21.47
CA LYS A 33 -20.15 -11.76 22.64
C LYS A 33 -20.99 -11.35 23.86
N GLU A 34 -21.11 -10.06 24.13
CA GLU A 34 -21.97 -9.55 25.21
C GLU A 34 -23.42 -10.02 25.04
N TYR A 35 -23.91 -10.03 23.79
CA TYR A 35 -25.22 -10.57 23.46
C TYR A 35 -25.29 -12.09 23.72
N LEU A 36 -24.28 -12.87 23.30
CA LEU A 36 -24.25 -14.33 23.51
C LEU A 36 -24.20 -14.71 25.01
N ASP A 37 -23.48 -13.93 25.82
CA ASP A 37 -23.37 -14.14 27.27
C ASP A 37 -24.70 -13.89 27.98
N ALA A 38 -25.43 -12.84 27.59
CA ALA A 38 -26.71 -12.50 28.18
C ALA A 38 -27.64 -11.82 27.16
N PRO A 39 -28.46 -12.60 26.42
CA PRO A 39 -29.31 -12.09 25.34
C PRO A 39 -30.31 -11.04 25.81
N SER A 40 -30.34 -9.90 25.10
CA SER A 40 -31.39 -8.87 25.25
C SER A 40 -31.59 -8.13 23.93
N ALA A 41 -32.77 -7.52 23.75
CA ALA A 41 -33.06 -6.71 22.56
C ALA A 41 -32.07 -5.56 22.39
N GLY A 42 -31.65 -4.91 23.49
CA GLY A 42 -30.69 -3.81 23.46
C GLY A 42 -29.29 -4.25 23.02
N ARG A 43 -28.79 -5.38 23.53
CA ARG A 43 -27.48 -5.93 23.13
C ARG A 43 -27.48 -6.43 21.69
N TYR A 44 -28.56 -7.06 21.26
CA TYR A 44 -28.74 -7.44 19.86
C TYR A 44 -28.69 -6.21 18.95
N ALA A 45 -29.46 -5.15 19.28
CA ALA A 45 -29.46 -3.92 18.50
C ALA A 45 -28.09 -3.23 18.49
N ALA A 46 -27.35 -3.23 19.60
CA ALA A 46 -25.99 -2.69 19.68
C ALA A 46 -25.01 -3.46 18.78
N PHE A 47 -25.06 -4.79 18.79
CA PHE A 47 -24.29 -5.64 17.88
C PHE A 47 -24.61 -5.33 16.42
N VAL A 48 -25.89 -5.30 16.03
CA VAL A 48 -26.27 -5.04 14.64
C VAL A 48 -25.90 -3.62 14.21
N ALA A 49 -26.02 -2.62 15.10
CA ALA A 49 -25.58 -1.26 14.84
C ALA A 49 -24.07 -1.18 14.58
N ALA A 50 -23.25 -1.85 15.41
CA ALA A 50 -21.80 -1.93 15.20
C ALA A 50 -21.47 -2.60 13.85
N LEU A 51 -22.18 -3.67 13.49
CA LEU A 51 -21.99 -4.36 12.20
C LEU A 51 -22.38 -3.47 11.01
N TYR A 52 -23.45 -2.68 11.12
CA TYR A 52 -23.85 -1.71 10.09
C TYR A 52 -22.78 -0.65 9.88
N GLU A 53 -22.24 -0.07 10.95
CA GLU A 53 -21.18 0.93 10.88
C GLU A 53 -19.89 0.34 10.28
N ALA A 54 -19.59 -0.93 10.58
CA ALA A 54 -18.36 -1.56 10.15
C ALA A 54 -18.36 -1.97 8.66
N ASN A 55 -19.45 -2.55 8.15
CA ASN A 55 -19.50 -3.00 6.75
C ASN A 55 -20.90 -3.05 6.11
N GLY A 56 -21.90 -2.38 6.69
CA GLY A 56 -23.25 -2.36 6.15
C GLY A 56 -24.11 -3.60 6.46
N GLY A 57 -23.71 -4.45 7.41
CA GLY A 57 -24.59 -5.51 7.92
C GLY A 57 -24.33 -6.91 7.38
N ASN A 58 -23.09 -7.27 7.04
CA ASN A 58 -22.76 -8.64 6.61
C ASN A 58 -21.74 -9.29 7.56
N LEU A 59 -22.22 -10.15 8.46
CA LEU A 59 -21.40 -10.77 9.51
C LEU A 59 -20.36 -11.73 8.93
N GLY A 60 -20.75 -12.55 7.95
CA GLY A 60 -19.84 -13.53 7.34
C GLY A 60 -18.63 -12.87 6.69
N ARG A 61 -18.86 -11.86 5.84
CA ARG A 61 -17.79 -11.07 5.22
C ARG A 61 -16.96 -10.30 6.24
N TYR A 62 -17.59 -9.83 7.32
CA TYR A 62 -16.89 -9.11 8.37
C TYR A 62 -15.88 -10.00 9.11
N VAL A 63 -16.33 -11.16 9.59
CA VAL A 63 -15.47 -12.13 10.29
C VAL A 63 -14.38 -12.65 9.36
N LEU A 64 -14.70 -12.90 8.08
CA LEU A 64 -13.70 -13.27 7.07
C LEU A 64 -12.59 -12.23 7.00
N ARG A 65 -12.94 -10.96 6.83
CA ARG A 65 -11.96 -9.87 6.78
C ARG A 65 -11.11 -9.79 8.04
N LEU A 66 -11.72 -9.91 9.23
CA LEU A 66 -10.97 -9.90 10.50
C LEU A 66 -9.94 -11.03 10.58
N CYS A 67 -10.29 -12.22 10.10
CA CYS A 67 -9.37 -13.36 10.05
C CYS A 67 -8.24 -13.13 9.04
N GLU A 68 -8.57 -12.63 7.85
CA GLU A 68 -7.62 -12.39 6.75
C GLU A 68 -6.61 -11.26 7.06
N ASP A 69 -7.06 -10.21 7.74
CA ASP A 69 -6.24 -9.04 8.11
C ASP A 69 -5.52 -9.25 9.46
N SER A 70 -5.73 -10.38 10.14
CA SER A 70 -5.17 -10.64 11.46
C SER A 70 -3.63 -10.73 11.45
N ALA A 71 -2.97 -9.96 12.30
CA ALA A 71 -1.52 -10.06 12.54
C ALA A 71 -1.18 -11.07 13.65
N ASN A 72 -1.83 -12.24 13.65
CA ASN A 72 -1.69 -13.22 14.72
C ASN A 72 -0.35 -13.99 14.68
N VAL A 73 -0.09 -14.73 15.77
CA VAL A 73 1.17 -15.47 15.94
C VAL A 73 1.41 -16.50 14.83
N TYR A 74 0.36 -17.17 14.34
CA TYR A 74 0.48 -18.21 13.32
C TYR A 74 1.02 -17.65 12.00
N VAL A 75 0.38 -16.63 11.44
CA VAL A 75 0.83 -16.00 10.18
C VAL A 75 2.17 -15.27 10.31
N ARG A 76 2.51 -14.76 11.50
CA ARG A 76 3.84 -14.20 11.75
C ARG A 76 4.92 -15.28 11.70
N THR A 77 4.68 -16.44 12.32
CA THR A 77 5.61 -17.58 12.25
C THR A 77 5.79 -18.08 10.82
N VAL A 78 4.69 -18.27 10.09
CA VAL A 78 4.73 -18.65 8.67
C VAL A 78 5.45 -17.59 7.82
N GLY A 79 5.15 -16.31 8.05
CA GLY A 79 5.78 -15.18 7.36
C GLY A 79 7.28 -15.06 7.59
N ALA A 80 7.76 -15.44 8.78
CA ALA A 80 9.18 -15.54 9.10
C ALA A 80 9.88 -16.77 8.48
N GLY A 81 9.16 -17.57 7.68
CA GLY A 81 9.68 -18.81 7.07
C GLY A 81 9.82 -19.97 8.05
N GLN A 82 9.22 -19.86 9.24
CA GLN A 82 9.23 -20.90 10.27
C GLN A 82 7.99 -21.79 10.14
N THR A 83 8.11 -23.03 10.57
CA THR A 83 6.96 -23.95 10.64
C THR A 83 6.28 -23.83 12.00
N PRO A 84 4.99 -23.44 12.06
CA PRO A 84 4.25 -23.42 13.32
C PRO A 84 4.20 -24.83 13.94
N PRO A 85 4.31 -24.94 15.27
CA PRO A 85 4.23 -26.24 15.93
C PRO A 85 2.83 -26.83 15.83
N ALA A 86 2.73 -28.16 15.85
CA ALA A 86 1.48 -28.90 15.61
C ALA A 86 0.32 -28.47 16.53
N TYR A 87 0.60 -28.19 17.80
CA TYR A 87 -0.43 -27.73 18.75
C TYR A 87 -1.01 -26.35 18.37
N MET A 88 -0.21 -25.47 17.76
CA MET A 88 -0.68 -24.16 17.31
C MET A 88 -1.53 -24.30 16.05
N ALA A 89 -1.17 -25.20 15.15
CA ALA A 89 -1.98 -25.51 13.97
C ALA A 89 -3.34 -26.15 14.36
N GLN A 90 -3.35 -27.01 15.37
CA GLN A 90 -4.59 -27.58 15.92
C GLN A 90 -5.47 -26.51 16.57
N ALA A 91 -4.87 -25.61 17.37
CA ALA A 91 -5.59 -24.48 17.95
C ALA A 91 -6.17 -23.56 16.86
N LEU A 92 -5.38 -23.20 15.85
CA LEU A 92 -5.85 -22.41 14.70
C LEU A 92 -7.07 -23.05 14.03
N ALA A 93 -7.02 -24.35 13.72
CA ALA A 93 -8.13 -25.05 13.07
C ALA A 93 -9.40 -24.99 13.92
N ALA A 94 -9.30 -25.30 15.23
CA ALA A 94 -10.44 -25.23 16.13
C ALA A 94 -11.00 -23.81 16.30
N GLU A 95 -10.14 -22.79 16.31
CA GLU A 95 -10.55 -21.39 16.37
C GLU A 95 -11.22 -20.91 15.07
N LEU A 96 -10.73 -21.32 13.90
CA LEU A 96 -11.37 -21.05 12.61
C LEU A 96 -12.75 -21.71 12.52
N ASP A 97 -12.91 -22.93 13.02
CA ASP A 97 -14.22 -23.59 13.10
C ASP A 97 -15.18 -22.83 14.03
N CYS A 98 -14.69 -22.33 15.16
CA CYS A 98 -15.46 -21.49 16.07
C CYS A 98 -15.91 -20.20 15.39
N LEU A 99 -14.98 -19.49 14.74
CA LEU A 99 -15.25 -18.25 14.02
C LEU A 99 -16.14 -18.47 12.79
N GLN A 100 -16.07 -19.64 12.15
CA GLN A 100 -16.97 -20.01 11.04
C GLN A 100 -18.40 -20.10 11.53
N ARG A 101 -18.63 -20.73 12.69
CA ARG A 101 -19.95 -20.77 13.33
C ARG A 101 -20.46 -19.38 13.72
N VAL A 102 -19.57 -18.46 14.07
CA VAL A 102 -19.92 -17.04 14.27
C VAL A 102 -20.29 -16.38 12.94
N ALA A 103 -19.51 -16.59 11.89
CA ALA A 103 -19.75 -16.05 10.55
C ALA A 103 -21.10 -16.50 9.96
N ASP A 104 -21.49 -17.75 10.22
CA ASP A 104 -22.75 -18.38 9.78
C ASP A 104 -23.96 -18.06 10.68
N LEU A 105 -23.76 -17.28 11.74
CA LEU A 105 -24.81 -16.99 12.72
C LEU A 105 -25.80 -16.00 12.12
N GLY A 106 -26.92 -16.51 11.60
CA GLY A 106 -27.98 -15.68 11.03
C GLY A 106 -28.83 -14.95 12.08
N PRO A 107 -29.56 -13.89 11.67
CA PRO A 107 -30.40 -13.11 12.57
C PRO A 107 -31.47 -13.97 13.25
N ASP A 108 -32.09 -14.92 12.54
CA ASP A 108 -33.15 -15.77 13.11
C ASP A 108 -32.63 -16.68 14.23
N ALA A 109 -31.36 -17.12 14.17
CA ALA A 109 -30.75 -17.94 15.21
C ALA A 109 -30.58 -17.16 16.52
N LEU A 110 -30.22 -15.87 16.43
CA LEU A 110 -30.13 -14.99 17.59
C LEU A 110 -31.52 -14.58 18.09
N LEU A 111 -32.39 -14.13 17.19
CA LEU A 111 -33.74 -13.65 17.55
C LEU A 111 -34.61 -14.73 18.22
N ALA A 112 -34.33 -16.02 17.98
CA ALA A 112 -34.99 -17.12 18.68
C ALA A 112 -34.79 -17.06 20.22
N ALA A 113 -33.71 -16.47 20.71
CA ALA A 113 -33.47 -16.25 22.14
C ALA A 113 -34.24 -15.03 22.72
N LEU A 114 -34.96 -14.28 21.87
CA LEU A 114 -35.73 -13.08 22.23
C LEU A 114 -37.21 -13.20 21.80
N PRO A 115 -37.99 -14.14 22.37
CA PRO A 115 -39.39 -14.31 22.00
C PRO A 115 -40.19 -13.04 22.35
N GLY A 116 -40.94 -12.50 21.38
CA GLY A 116 -41.83 -11.35 21.55
C GLY A 116 -41.33 -10.01 20.98
N SER A 117 -40.02 -9.85 20.73
CA SER A 117 -39.43 -8.62 20.17
C SER A 117 -38.85 -8.80 18.76
N ALA A 118 -38.86 -10.02 18.21
CA ALA A 118 -38.16 -10.34 16.98
C ALA A 118 -38.65 -9.59 15.73
N ALA A 119 -39.93 -9.20 15.68
CA ALA A 119 -40.53 -8.56 14.50
C ALA A 119 -40.09 -7.10 14.29
N SER A 120 -39.63 -6.40 15.34
CA SER A 120 -39.21 -4.99 15.29
C SER A 120 -37.69 -4.81 15.32
N LEU A 121 -36.93 -5.89 15.45
CA LEU A 121 -35.47 -5.85 15.55
C LEU A 121 -34.80 -5.87 14.17
N PRO A 122 -33.65 -5.17 14.02
CA PRO A 122 -32.94 -5.08 12.76
C PRO A 122 -32.40 -6.45 12.30
N ARG A 123 -32.20 -6.63 10.99
CA ARG A 123 -31.70 -7.88 10.38
C ARG A 123 -30.39 -7.63 9.65
N TYR A 124 -29.60 -8.67 9.46
CA TYR A 124 -28.31 -8.62 8.80
C TYR A 124 -28.09 -9.89 7.96
N GLU A 125 -27.09 -9.87 7.08
CA GLU A 125 -26.66 -11.02 6.29
C GLU A 125 -25.59 -11.83 7.02
N ALA A 126 -25.61 -13.15 6.89
CA ALA A 126 -24.64 -14.06 7.50
C ALA A 126 -24.26 -15.20 6.55
N GLY A 127 -23.11 -15.82 6.82
CA GLY A 127 -22.57 -16.96 6.08
C GLY A 127 -22.06 -16.63 4.69
N GLY A 128 -21.99 -17.66 3.85
CA GLY A 128 -21.51 -17.55 2.46
C GLY A 128 -20.00 -17.34 2.33
N VAL A 129 -19.24 -17.71 3.37
CA VAL A 129 -17.77 -17.59 3.43
C VAL A 129 -17.15 -18.90 3.87
N ASP A 130 -15.93 -19.17 3.39
CA ASP A 130 -15.08 -20.28 3.83
C ASP A 130 -13.85 -19.69 4.54
N LEU A 131 -13.93 -19.58 5.87
CA LEU A 131 -12.84 -18.99 6.67
C LEU A 131 -11.59 -19.86 6.60
N SER A 132 -11.75 -21.18 6.77
CA SER A 132 -10.61 -22.11 6.84
C SER A 132 -9.88 -22.19 5.50
N GLY A 133 -10.62 -22.31 4.40
CA GLY A 133 -10.06 -22.31 3.06
C GLY A 133 -9.39 -20.98 2.71
N SER A 134 -10.06 -19.84 2.96
CA SER A 134 -9.48 -18.53 2.67
C SER A 134 -8.21 -18.27 3.50
N TYR A 135 -8.28 -18.48 4.82
CA TYR A 135 -7.14 -18.26 5.71
C TYR A 135 -5.95 -19.16 5.35
N THR A 136 -6.21 -20.45 5.10
CA THR A 136 -5.17 -21.41 4.69
C THR A 136 -4.54 -21.02 3.37
N HIS A 137 -5.35 -20.63 2.37
CA HIS A 137 -4.84 -20.17 1.09
C HIS A 137 -3.93 -18.95 1.23
N ARG A 138 -4.32 -17.96 2.05
CA ARG A 138 -3.51 -16.77 2.32
C ARG A 138 -2.24 -17.09 3.10
N ALA A 139 -2.31 -17.95 4.10
CA ALA A 139 -1.15 -18.38 4.87
C ALA A 139 -0.12 -19.12 3.99
N GLN A 140 -0.56 -19.98 3.08
CA GLN A 140 0.30 -20.64 2.09
C GLN A 140 0.92 -19.64 1.09
N ASN A 141 0.20 -18.56 0.78
CA ASN A 141 0.62 -17.51 -0.14
C ASN A 141 1.02 -16.22 0.61
N ILE A 142 1.62 -16.35 1.80
CA ILE A 142 1.87 -15.20 2.68
C ILE A 142 2.79 -14.15 2.07
N HIS A 143 3.65 -14.55 1.13
CA HIS A 143 4.54 -13.67 0.37
C HIS A 143 3.79 -12.75 -0.61
N ARG A 144 2.51 -13.02 -0.91
CA ARG A 144 1.63 -12.16 -1.73
C ARG A 144 0.66 -11.34 -0.87
N TYR A 145 0.06 -12.00 0.12
CA TYR A 145 -1.02 -11.39 0.90
C TYR A 145 -0.51 -10.65 2.14
N GLY A 146 0.57 -11.12 2.77
CA GLY A 146 1.03 -10.61 4.05
C GLY A 146 -0.01 -10.80 5.16
N TYR A 147 0.13 -10.03 6.23
CA TYR A 147 -0.74 -10.06 7.40
C TYR A 147 -0.86 -8.66 8.03
N GLY A 148 -1.85 -8.44 8.88
CA GLY A 148 -2.00 -7.16 9.59
C GLY A 148 -2.27 -6.00 8.64
N VAL A 149 -1.71 -4.84 9.00
CA VAL A 149 -1.81 -3.61 8.19
C VAL A 149 -1.33 -3.79 6.75
N TRP A 150 -0.42 -4.74 6.50
CA TRP A 150 0.12 -5.02 5.16
C TRP A 150 -0.85 -5.76 4.25
N ALA A 151 -1.78 -6.52 4.82
CA ALA A 151 -2.77 -7.27 4.07
C ALA A 151 -3.79 -6.36 3.38
N ALA A 152 -4.24 -5.33 4.11
CA ALA A 152 -5.29 -4.43 3.65
C ALA A 152 -4.76 -3.22 2.86
N ASN A 153 -3.49 -2.84 3.02
CA ASN A 153 -2.97 -1.58 2.49
C ASN A 153 -1.79 -1.78 1.54
N ARG A 154 -1.80 -1.02 0.44
CA ARG A 154 -0.77 -1.09 -0.63
C ARG A 154 0.37 -0.08 -0.47
N MET A 155 0.09 1.05 0.19
CA MET A 155 0.96 2.22 0.30
C MET A 155 1.01 2.69 1.75
N PHE A 156 2.20 3.08 2.18
CA PHE A 156 2.48 3.56 3.53
C PHE A 156 3.36 4.81 3.47
N TYR A 157 3.41 5.55 4.56
CA TYR A 157 4.34 6.64 4.79
C TYR A 157 4.92 6.55 6.19
N LEU A 158 6.02 7.26 6.45
CA LEU A 158 6.54 7.42 7.81
C LEU A 158 5.89 8.63 8.49
N ASP A 159 5.28 8.41 9.66
CA ASP A 159 4.79 9.51 10.49
C ASP A 159 5.94 10.32 11.13
N GLU A 160 5.62 11.36 11.88
CA GLU A 160 6.63 12.20 12.55
C GLU A 160 7.47 11.43 13.59
N ALA A 161 6.93 10.34 14.14
CA ALA A 161 7.62 9.45 15.06
C ALA A 161 8.44 8.37 14.33
N GLY A 162 8.47 8.36 12.99
CA GLY A 162 9.18 7.38 12.19
C GLY A 162 8.48 6.02 12.08
N ARG A 163 7.18 5.94 12.41
CA ARG A 163 6.39 4.71 12.34
C ARG A 163 5.74 4.55 10.96
N ILE A 164 5.70 3.32 10.47
CA ILE A 164 5.08 2.99 9.19
C ILE A 164 3.57 3.03 9.32
N THR A 165 2.93 3.94 8.59
CA THR A 165 1.50 4.24 8.70
C THR A 165 0.82 4.04 7.33
N PRO A 166 -0.33 3.35 7.25
CA PRO A 166 -1.03 3.15 5.98
C PRO A 166 -1.59 4.46 5.43
N VAL A 167 -1.55 4.62 4.10
CA VAL A 167 -2.22 5.72 3.41
C VAL A 167 -3.69 5.38 3.24
N SER A 168 -4.59 6.17 3.84
CA SER A 168 -6.05 5.95 3.78
C SER A 168 -6.62 6.03 2.36
N HIS A 169 -6.08 6.93 1.54
CA HIS A 169 -6.52 7.16 0.16
C HIS A 169 -5.29 7.12 -0.77
N PRO A 170 -4.81 5.92 -1.12
CA PRO A 170 -3.66 5.80 -2.00
C PRO A 170 -4.02 6.33 -3.40
N ASP A 171 -3.03 6.95 -4.05
CA ASP A 171 -3.15 7.43 -5.43
C ASP A 171 -3.58 6.27 -6.37
N ALA A 172 -4.65 6.49 -7.14
CA ALA A 172 -5.22 5.52 -8.06
C ALA A 172 -4.49 5.45 -9.41
N THR A 173 -3.39 6.18 -9.59
CA THR A 173 -2.62 6.24 -10.84
C THR A 173 -2.36 4.83 -11.36
N CYS A 174 -2.81 4.59 -12.59
CA CYS A 174 -2.61 3.36 -13.30
C CYS A 174 -1.36 3.45 -14.18
N LEU A 175 -0.85 2.28 -14.54
CA LEU A 175 0.18 2.13 -15.54
C LEU A 175 -0.24 2.76 -16.89
N ASP A 176 -1.50 2.64 -17.27
CA ASP A 176 -2.01 3.16 -18.55
C ASP A 176 -2.01 4.69 -18.62
N ASP A 177 -2.00 5.39 -17.48
CA ASP A 177 -1.93 6.85 -17.41
C ASP A 177 -0.55 7.41 -17.83
N LEU A 178 0.46 6.54 -17.95
CA LEU A 178 1.85 6.90 -18.25
C LEU A 178 2.21 6.52 -19.69
N VAL A 179 1.50 7.15 -20.61
CA VAL A 179 1.68 7.04 -22.05
C VAL A 179 3.07 7.55 -22.46
N ASP A 180 3.75 6.84 -23.36
CA ASP A 180 5.07 7.15 -23.94
C ASP A 180 6.29 7.04 -23.00
N TYR A 181 6.14 6.42 -21.82
CA TYR A 181 7.24 6.06 -20.92
C TYR A 181 7.41 4.53 -20.79
N GLU A 182 7.04 3.75 -21.81
CA GLU A 182 7.00 2.28 -21.79
C GLU A 182 8.38 1.69 -21.53
N ALA A 183 9.44 2.24 -22.12
CA ALA A 183 10.81 1.76 -21.92
C ALA A 183 11.26 1.93 -20.46
N GLN A 184 11.03 3.12 -19.88
CA GLN A 184 11.34 3.43 -18.49
C GLN A 184 10.54 2.53 -17.55
N ARG A 185 9.24 2.38 -17.81
CA ARG A 185 8.33 1.52 -17.04
C ARG A 185 8.75 0.06 -17.11
N ALA A 186 9.13 -0.44 -18.28
CA ALA A 186 9.57 -1.82 -18.46
C ALA A 186 10.82 -2.12 -17.62
N ILE A 187 11.77 -1.17 -17.52
CA ILE A 187 12.96 -1.33 -16.68
C ILE A 187 12.57 -1.43 -15.20
N ILE A 188 11.75 -0.50 -14.70
CA ILE A 188 11.31 -0.51 -13.29
C ILE A 188 10.52 -1.80 -13.01
N LEU A 189 9.57 -2.14 -13.88
CA LEU A 189 8.73 -3.33 -13.74
C LEU A 189 9.56 -4.62 -13.71
N ARG A 190 10.54 -4.76 -14.61
CA ARG A 190 11.44 -5.92 -14.64
C ARG A 190 12.27 -6.03 -13.36
N ASN A 191 12.80 -4.91 -12.86
CA ASN A 191 13.57 -4.88 -11.61
C ASN A 191 12.70 -5.23 -10.40
N THR A 192 11.50 -4.66 -10.31
CA THR A 192 10.56 -4.94 -9.21
C THR A 192 10.06 -6.39 -9.23
N ARG A 193 9.81 -6.97 -10.41
CA ARG A 193 9.49 -8.40 -10.53
C ARG A 193 10.64 -9.31 -10.14
N ALA A 194 11.89 -8.89 -10.38
CA ALA A 194 13.05 -9.62 -9.87
C ALA A 194 13.04 -9.67 -8.34
N LEU A 195 12.75 -8.53 -7.68
CA LEU A 195 12.59 -8.46 -6.22
C LEU A 195 11.48 -9.40 -5.72
N LEU A 196 10.31 -9.37 -6.36
CA LEU A 196 9.17 -10.26 -6.04
C LEU A 196 9.52 -11.74 -6.17
N ALA A 197 10.34 -12.09 -7.17
CA ALA A 197 10.84 -13.45 -7.36
C ALA A 197 12.00 -13.83 -6.42
N GLY A 198 12.39 -12.95 -5.47
CA GLY A 198 13.54 -13.18 -4.58
C GLY A 198 14.89 -13.16 -5.30
N LYS A 199 14.95 -12.62 -6.52
CA LYS A 199 16.18 -12.44 -7.29
C LYS A 199 16.84 -11.10 -6.93
N PRO A 200 18.14 -10.94 -7.21
CA PRO A 200 18.81 -9.65 -7.05
C PRO A 200 18.07 -8.55 -7.82
N ALA A 201 17.72 -7.47 -7.12
CA ALA A 201 17.11 -6.27 -7.67
C ALA A 201 17.96 -5.05 -7.26
N ALA A 202 18.07 -4.08 -8.16
CA ALA A 202 18.88 -2.89 -7.95
C ALA A 202 18.04 -1.75 -7.37
N ASN A 203 18.70 -0.88 -6.60
CA ASN A 203 18.15 0.44 -6.27
C ASN A 203 18.07 1.29 -7.55
N ILE A 204 17.00 2.07 -7.72
CA ILE A 204 16.74 2.85 -8.93
C ILE A 204 16.77 4.35 -8.60
N LEU A 205 17.50 5.12 -9.40
CA LEU A 205 17.41 6.57 -9.42
C LEU A 205 16.67 7.03 -10.69
N LEU A 206 15.52 7.67 -10.50
CA LEU A 206 14.71 8.27 -11.55
C LEU A 206 15.04 9.76 -11.66
N THR A 207 15.60 10.20 -12.79
CA THR A 207 15.97 11.62 -13.00
C THR A 207 15.12 12.25 -14.09
N GLY A 208 14.92 13.57 -14.06
CA GLY A 208 14.16 14.28 -15.07
C GLY A 208 13.49 15.53 -14.53
N ASP A 209 13.00 16.41 -15.40
CA ASP A 209 12.35 17.65 -14.95
C ASP A 209 11.09 17.36 -14.11
N ALA A 210 10.65 18.35 -13.34
CA ALA A 210 9.38 18.27 -12.62
C ALA A 210 8.20 18.04 -13.60
N GLY A 211 7.25 17.19 -13.21
CA GLY A 211 6.05 16.93 -14.01
C GLY A 211 6.21 15.93 -15.16
N THR A 212 7.35 15.23 -15.26
CA THR A 212 7.58 14.15 -16.24
C THR A 212 7.07 12.77 -15.81
N GLY A 213 6.43 12.64 -14.65
CA GLY A 213 5.78 11.39 -14.21
C GLY A 213 6.66 10.40 -13.45
N LYS A 214 7.83 10.81 -12.93
CA LYS A 214 8.75 9.95 -12.16
C LYS A 214 8.07 9.26 -10.96
N SER A 215 7.45 10.04 -10.08
CA SER A 215 6.77 9.55 -8.87
C SER A 215 5.54 8.73 -9.23
N SER A 216 4.78 9.19 -10.22
CA SER A 216 3.63 8.48 -10.77
C SER A 216 4.00 7.10 -11.32
N ALA A 217 5.16 6.95 -11.97
CA ALA A 217 5.64 5.66 -12.47
C ALA A 217 5.90 4.65 -11.34
N VAL A 218 6.51 5.08 -10.24
CA VAL A 218 6.73 4.20 -9.08
C VAL A 218 5.39 3.82 -8.43
N LYS A 219 4.49 4.79 -8.23
CA LYS A 219 3.16 4.57 -7.63
C LYS A 219 2.30 3.63 -8.48
N ALA A 220 2.28 3.82 -9.81
CA ALA A 220 1.58 2.96 -10.76
C ALA A 220 2.06 1.50 -10.72
N ILE A 221 3.37 1.29 -10.61
CA ILE A 221 3.95 -0.06 -10.47
C ILE A 221 3.59 -0.69 -9.13
N GLY A 222 3.58 0.11 -8.06
CA GLY A 222 3.04 -0.29 -6.75
C GLY A 222 1.62 -0.84 -6.85
N ASN A 223 0.75 -0.09 -7.52
CA ASN A 223 -0.65 -0.47 -7.72
C ASN A 223 -0.78 -1.74 -8.55
N ALA A 224 -0.03 -1.86 -9.65
CA ALA A 224 -0.09 -3.01 -10.55
C ALA A 224 0.43 -4.31 -9.92
N LEU A 225 1.40 -4.22 -9.00
CA LEU A 225 2.06 -5.37 -8.38
C LEU A 225 1.61 -5.65 -6.95
N PHE A 226 0.58 -4.95 -6.46
CA PHE A 226 0.06 -5.12 -5.09
C PHE A 226 -0.37 -6.58 -4.81
N SER A 227 -1.09 -7.20 -5.76
CA SER A 227 -1.56 -8.58 -5.68
C SER A 227 -0.43 -9.61 -5.78
N GLU A 228 0.76 -9.19 -6.24
CA GLU A 228 1.95 -10.03 -6.31
C GLU A 228 2.79 -9.96 -5.01
N GLY A 229 2.41 -9.11 -4.04
CA GLY A 229 3.10 -8.98 -2.75
C GLY A 229 3.96 -7.72 -2.58
N LEU A 230 3.82 -6.75 -3.48
CA LEU A 230 4.56 -5.48 -3.39
C LEU A 230 3.85 -4.47 -2.48
N ARG A 231 4.61 -3.78 -1.64
CA ARG A 231 4.18 -2.58 -0.91
C ARG A 231 5.13 -1.42 -1.17
N ILE A 232 4.61 -0.20 -1.15
CA ILE A 232 5.43 1.01 -1.24
C ILE A 232 5.37 1.74 0.10
N ILE A 233 6.53 2.19 0.58
CA ILE A 233 6.65 3.03 1.76
C ILE A 233 7.30 4.34 1.31
N GLU A 234 6.54 5.44 1.38
CA GLU A 234 7.02 6.78 1.05
C GLU A 234 7.82 7.33 2.23
N VAL A 235 9.05 7.74 1.96
CA VAL A 235 10.00 8.29 2.92
C VAL A 235 10.37 9.69 2.48
N ARG A 236 10.14 10.68 3.35
CA ARG A 236 10.53 12.06 3.06
C ARG A 236 12.03 12.28 3.28
N LYS A 237 12.58 13.33 2.67
CA LYS A 237 14.01 13.68 2.76
C LYS A 237 14.50 13.97 4.18
N ASP A 238 13.63 14.49 5.05
CA ASP A 238 13.91 14.76 6.46
C ASP A 238 13.93 13.48 7.32
N GLN A 239 13.44 12.36 6.77
CA GLN A 239 13.26 11.09 7.47
C GLN A 239 14.28 10.03 7.07
N LEU A 240 15.32 10.38 6.28
CA LEU A 240 16.30 9.40 5.80
C LEU A 240 17.05 8.67 6.93
N ARG A 241 17.20 9.31 8.10
CA ARG A 241 17.79 8.66 9.29
C ARG A 241 16.95 7.51 9.86
N ALA A 242 15.66 7.46 9.54
CA ALA A 242 14.78 6.38 9.99
C ALA A 242 14.92 5.10 9.13
N ILE A 243 15.56 5.20 7.96
CA ILE A 243 15.67 4.07 7.02
C ILE A 243 16.27 2.81 7.67
N PRO A 244 17.40 2.86 8.40
CA PRO A 244 17.95 1.67 9.03
C PRO A 244 16.95 0.93 9.93
N HIS A 245 16.23 1.67 10.79
CA HIS A 245 15.19 1.11 11.65
C HIS A 245 14.03 0.49 10.84
N VAL A 246 13.60 1.16 9.76
CA VAL A 246 12.57 0.64 8.85
C VAL A 246 13.05 -0.66 8.18
N LEU A 247 14.31 -0.74 7.75
CA LEU A 247 14.84 -1.95 7.15
C LEU A 247 14.85 -3.13 8.13
N ASP A 248 15.20 -2.89 9.39
CA ASP A 248 15.18 -3.90 10.44
C ASP A 248 13.75 -4.40 10.72
N GLU A 249 12.76 -3.51 10.79
CA GLU A 249 11.34 -3.86 10.95
C GLU A 249 10.83 -4.73 9.80
N LEU A 250 11.27 -4.44 8.57
CA LEU A 250 10.84 -5.13 7.37
C LEU A 250 11.59 -6.45 7.12
N ALA A 251 12.77 -6.66 7.69
CA ALA A 251 13.64 -7.78 7.34
C ALA A 251 13.00 -9.16 7.51
N ALA A 252 12.13 -9.33 8.52
CA ALA A 252 11.41 -10.59 8.78
C ALA A 252 10.06 -10.70 8.06
N ASN A 253 9.66 -9.66 7.30
CA ASN A 253 8.36 -9.64 6.62
C ASN A 253 8.42 -10.41 5.29
N PRO A 254 7.44 -11.30 5.00
CA PRO A 254 7.44 -12.10 3.78
C PRO A 254 7.17 -11.30 2.49
N LEU A 255 6.58 -10.11 2.61
CA LEU A 255 6.29 -9.22 1.48
C LEU A 255 7.56 -8.53 0.97
N LYS A 256 7.43 -7.87 -0.19
CA LYS A 256 8.48 -7.06 -0.79
C LYS A 256 8.13 -5.58 -0.75
N PHE A 257 9.13 -4.75 -0.55
CA PHE A 257 8.96 -3.33 -0.30
C PHE A 257 9.80 -2.48 -1.25
N VAL A 258 9.20 -1.40 -1.74
CA VAL A 258 9.92 -0.26 -2.31
C VAL A 258 9.91 0.85 -1.28
N LEU A 259 11.09 1.25 -0.80
CA LEU A 259 11.25 2.53 -0.11
C LEU A 259 11.33 3.61 -1.19
N PHE A 260 10.28 4.41 -1.27
CA PHE A 260 10.18 5.47 -2.26
C PHE A 260 10.55 6.81 -1.65
N ILE A 261 11.61 7.43 -2.15
CA ILE A 261 12.09 8.76 -1.73
C ILE A 261 11.75 9.74 -2.84
N ASP A 262 10.79 10.62 -2.61
CA ASP A 262 10.42 11.63 -3.61
C ASP A 262 11.29 12.89 -3.48
N ASP A 263 11.62 13.47 -4.63
CA ASP A 263 12.40 14.68 -4.80
C ASP A 263 13.63 14.76 -3.88
N LEU A 264 14.60 13.88 -4.15
CA LEU A 264 15.94 13.96 -3.58
C LEU A 264 16.62 15.23 -4.11
N SER A 265 16.33 16.33 -3.41
CA SER A 265 16.91 17.65 -3.60
C SER A 265 18.15 17.76 -2.72
N PHE A 266 19.30 17.91 -3.35
CA PHE A 266 20.61 17.72 -2.75
C PHE A 266 21.17 18.95 -1.98
N LEU A 267 20.32 19.67 -1.25
CA LEU A 267 20.75 20.86 -0.51
C LEU A 267 20.99 20.51 0.97
N LYS A 268 22.25 20.64 1.38
CA LYS A 268 22.82 20.70 2.74
C LYS A 268 21.98 20.03 3.85
N ASP A 269 22.22 18.73 4.06
CA ASP A 269 22.03 18.07 5.35
C ASP A 269 22.91 16.79 5.40
N ASP A 270 24.16 16.93 5.86
CA ASP A 270 25.21 15.89 5.82
C ASP A 270 24.79 14.58 6.50
N ASP A 271 24.07 14.68 7.62
CA ASP A 271 23.70 13.52 8.42
C ASP A 271 22.62 12.65 7.76
N ASN A 272 21.63 13.26 7.09
CA ASN A 272 20.57 12.50 6.41
C ASN A 272 21.14 11.77 5.19
N TYR A 273 22.11 12.40 4.54
CA TYR A 273 22.77 11.89 3.36
C TYR A 273 23.72 10.74 3.67
N SER A 274 24.55 10.89 4.71
CA SER A 274 25.45 9.84 5.18
C SER A 274 24.69 8.56 5.57
N ALA A 275 23.50 8.69 6.18
CA ALA A 275 22.63 7.55 6.49
C ALA A 275 22.18 6.80 5.23
N LEU A 276 21.63 7.51 4.23
CA LEU A 276 21.21 6.89 2.96
C LEU A 276 22.41 6.28 2.22
N LYS A 277 23.54 6.99 2.21
CA LYS A 277 24.81 6.56 1.60
C LYS A 277 25.26 5.23 2.18
N ALA A 278 25.28 5.11 3.51
CA ALA A 278 25.67 3.90 4.22
C ALA A 278 24.72 2.72 3.95
N VAL A 279 23.41 2.98 3.86
CA VAL A 279 22.42 1.97 3.47
C VAL A 279 22.65 1.46 2.04
N LEU A 280 22.93 2.35 1.08
CA LEU A 280 23.22 1.94 -0.30
C LEU A 280 24.55 1.19 -0.44
N GLU A 281 25.52 1.47 0.43
CA GLU A 281 26.79 0.72 0.55
C GLU A 281 26.61 -0.66 1.18
N GLY A 282 25.49 -0.90 1.88
CA GLY A 282 25.24 -2.11 2.65
C GLY A 282 26.07 -2.18 3.94
N SER A 283 26.50 -1.04 4.49
CA SER A 283 27.39 -0.97 5.66
C SER A 283 26.67 -0.99 7.01
N VAL A 284 25.38 -0.66 7.07
CA VAL A 284 24.64 -0.45 8.34
C VAL A 284 23.63 -1.55 8.65
N THR A 285 23.09 -2.23 7.66
CA THR A 285 22.08 -3.29 7.85
C THR A 285 22.40 -4.48 6.97
N ALA A 286 22.22 -5.70 7.50
CA ALA A 286 22.24 -6.91 6.69
C ALA A 286 21.27 -6.70 5.53
N LYS A 287 21.75 -6.80 4.27
CA LYS A 287 20.95 -6.55 3.06
C LYS A 287 19.56 -7.18 3.21
N SER A 288 18.56 -6.34 3.43
CA SER A 288 17.18 -6.80 3.47
C SER A 288 16.82 -7.23 2.05
N ASN A 289 16.84 -8.54 1.81
CA ASN A 289 16.59 -9.14 0.49
C ASN A 289 15.14 -8.94 0.00
N ASN A 290 14.33 -8.22 0.78
CA ASN A 290 12.96 -7.89 0.50
C ASN A 290 12.71 -6.40 0.29
N VAL A 291 13.74 -5.54 0.28
CA VAL A 291 13.59 -4.10 0.11
C VAL A 291 14.48 -3.57 -1.01
N VAL A 292 13.95 -2.64 -1.82
CA VAL A 292 14.73 -1.81 -2.75
C VAL A 292 14.40 -0.33 -2.53
N ILE A 293 15.36 0.54 -2.82
CA ILE A 293 15.21 1.99 -2.71
C ILE A 293 15.04 2.60 -4.10
N TYR A 294 13.90 3.25 -4.32
CA TYR A 294 13.63 4.04 -5.52
C TYR A 294 13.59 5.53 -5.15
N ALA A 295 14.44 6.32 -5.79
CA ALA A 295 14.54 7.75 -5.53
C ALA A 295 14.21 8.55 -6.80
N THR A 296 13.52 9.69 -6.67
CA THR A 296 13.40 10.65 -7.78
C THR A 296 14.32 11.84 -7.57
N SER A 297 14.85 12.43 -8.64
CA SER A 297 15.57 13.70 -8.59
C SER A 297 15.18 14.59 -9.77
N ASN A 298 14.91 15.86 -9.47
CA ASN A 298 14.58 16.87 -10.48
C ASN A 298 15.81 17.45 -11.20
N ARG A 299 17.03 17.17 -10.73
CA ARG A 299 18.26 17.62 -11.38
C ARG A 299 18.68 16.62 -12.46
N ARG A 300 18.35 16.91 -13.72
CA ARG A 300 18.86 16.20 -14.92
C ARG A 300 20.39 16.08 -14.98
N HIS A 301 21.11 16.85 -14.15
CA HIS A 301 22.55 16.96 -14.16
C HIS A 301 23.12 16.85 -12.73
N ILE A 302 23.03 15.67 -12.11
CA ILE A 302 24.00 15.33 -11.04
C ILE A 302 25.41 15.21 -11.65
N ILE A 303 25.52 14.89 -12.94
CA ILE A 303 26.77 14.46 -13.60
C ILE A 303 27.37 15.53 -14.54
N LYS A 304 26.63 16.61 -14.88
CA LYS A 304 27.00 17.55 -15.95
C LYS A 304 27.26 19.00 -15.55
N GLU A 305 27.10 19.39 -14.29
CA GLU A 305 27.62 20.67 -13.77
C GLU A 305 29.16 20.62 -13.61
N LYS A 306 29.87 20.03 -14.58
CA LYS A 306 31.31 19.85 -14.49
C LYS A 306 32.11 21.13 -14.68
N PHE A 307 31.60 22.19 -15.33
CA PHE A 307 32.53 23.22 -15.84
C PHE A 307 32.02 24.65 -16.09
N SER A 308 30.85 25.07 -15.59
CA SER A 308 30.38 26.43 -15.92
C SER A 308 29.55 27.10 -14.82
N ASP A 309 30.12 27.26 -13.63
CA ASP A 309 29.77 28.37 -12.73
C ASP A 309 30.99 28.65 -11.84
N ARG A 310 31.97 29.32 -12.45
CA ARG A 310 33.12 29.91 -11.77
C ARG A 310 32.69 31.28 -11.30
N GLU A 311 32.35 31.40 -10.01
CA GLU A 311 32.60 32.55 -9.13
C GLU A 311 31.82 32.40 -7.81
N GLY A 312 32.54 32.05 -6.73
CA GLY A 312 32.11 32.14 -5.32
C GLY A 312 31.71 30.82 -4.64
N ASP A 313 32.37 30.51 -3.51
CA ASP A 313 32.19 29.31 -2.65
C ASP A 313 32.50 27.94 -3.30
N GLU A 314 33.57 27.89 -4.10
CA GLU A 314 33.92 26.74 -4.97
C GLU A 314 34.29 25.45 -4.23
N VAL A 315 34.91 25.51 -3.04
CA VAL A 315 35.39 24.28 -2.35
C VAL A 315 34.23 23.47 -1.79
N HIS A 316 33.34 24.10 -1.00
CA HIS A 316 32.18 23.42 -0.42
C HIS A 316 31.17 22.94 -1.48
N ARG A 317 31.04 23.67 -2.60
CA ARG A 317 30.19 23.25 -3.72
C ARG A 317 30.74 22.02 -4.44
N ASN A 318 32.06 21.97 -4.67
CA ASN A 318 32.70 20.81 -5.28
C ASN A 318 32.62 19.57 -4.40
N ASP A 319 32.83 19.70 -3.08
CA ASP A 319 32.68 18.60 -2.14
C ASP A 319 31.25 18.07 -2.11
N THR A 320 30.26 18.99 -2.05
CA THR A 320 28.85 18.61 -2.15
C THR A 320 28.61 17.86 -3.45
N MET A 321 29.00 18.41 -4.62
CA MET A 321 28.80 17.75 -5.90
C MET A 321 29.47 16.38 -6.01
N GLN A 322 30.69 16.21 -5.47
CA GLN A 322 31.37 14.92 -5.46
C GLN A 322 30.63 13.90 -4.60
N GLU A 323 30.12 14.31 -3.44
CA GLU A 323 29.28 13.43 -2.63
C GLU A 323 28.00 13.02 -3.36
N LEU A 324 27.39 13.94 -4.13
CA LEU A 324 26.21 13.68 -4.97
C LEU A 324 26.46 12.66 -6.06
N VAL A 325 27.56 12.80 -6.78
CA VAL A 325 27.99 11.81 -7.77
C VAL A 325 28.23 10.47 -7.07
N SER A 326 28.90 10.46 -5.92
CA SER A 326 29.24 9.23 -5.19
C SER A 326 28.02 8.44 -4.69
N LEU A 327 26.89 9.10 -4.40
CA LEU A 327 25.64 8.42 -4.03
C LEU A 327 24.87 7.99 -5.28
N SER A 328 24.80 8.86 -6.29
CA SER A 328 24.15 8.54 -7.55
C SER A 328 24.73 7.25 -8.12
N GLU A 329 26.06 7.10 -8.16
CA GLU A 329 26.75 5.89 -8.66
C GLU A 329 26.40 4.59 -7.90
N ARG A 330 25.81 4.68 -6.70
CA ARG A 330 25.38 3.49 -5.92
C ARG A 330 24.01 2.98 -6.30
N PHE A 331 23.23 3.76 -7.06
CA PHE A 331 22.01 3.26 -7.65
C PHE A 331 22.39 2.39 -8.86
N GLY A 332 22.06 1.10 -8.79
CA GLY A 332 22.43 0.15 -9.85
C GLY A 332 21.70 0.38 -11.17
N ILE A 333 20.62 1.17 -11.17
CA ILE A 333 19.86 1.54 -12.38
C ILE A 333 19.56 3.04 -12.36
N HIS A 334 19.89 3.71 -13.46
CA HIS A 334 19.53 5.10 -13.72
C HIS A 334 18.50 5.18 -14.84
N ILE A 335 17.39 5.88 -14.59
CA ILE A 335 16.32 6.05 -15.58
C ILE A 335 16.05 7.54 -15.77
N THR A 336 16.12 8.01 -17.01
CA THR A 336 15.89 9.42 -17.34
C THR A 336 14.51 9.61 -17.96
N PHE A 337 13.73 10.50 -17.36
CA PHE A 337 12.42 10.96 -17.82
C PHE A 337 12.59 12.31 -18.51
N SER A 338 12.55 12.29 -19.84
CA SER A 338 12.60 13.48 -20.67
C SER A 338 11.25 14.19 -20.70
N LYS A 339 11.26 15.50 -20.98
CA LYS A 339 10.03 16.23 -21.30
C LYS A 339 9.44 15.64 -22.60
N PRO A 340 8.11 15.46 -22.67
CA PRO A 340 7.47 15.00 -23.88
C PRO A 340 7.71 16.00 -25.01
N ASP A 341 7.92 15.51 -26.23
CA ASP A 341 7.87 16.35 -27.41
C ASP A 341 6.41 16.75 -27.73
N LYS A 342 6.19 17.50 -28.81
CA LYS A 342 4.84 17.91 -29.20
C LYS A 342 3.93 16.70 -29.48
N ALA A 343 4.40 15.73 -30.23
CA ALA A 343 3.60 14.58 -30.63
C ALA A 343 3.21 13.75 -29.40
N THR A 344 4.18 13.47 -28.53
CA THR A 344 3.99 12.81 -27.23
C THR A 344 3.00 13.57 -26.35
N PHE A 345 3.17 14.89 -26.20
CA PHE A 345 2.27 15.70 -25.39
C PHE A 345 0.82 15.66 -25.88
N LEU A 346 0.61 15.80 -27.19
CA LEU A 346 -0.73 15.71 -27.79
C LEU A 346 -1.30 14.29 -27.72
N HIS A 347 -0.45 13.26 -27.76
CA HIS A 347 -0.88 11.88 -27.53
C HIS A 347 -1.41 11.68 -26.10
N ILE A 348 -0.67 12.14 -25.09
CA ILE A 348 -1.10 12.12 -23.68
C ILE A 348 -2.43 12.86 -23.50
N VAL A 349 -2.58 14.06 -24.07
CA VAL A 349 -3.81 14.85 -23.97
C VAL A 349 -5.01 14.10 -24.56
N ARG A 350 -4.86 13.51 -25.75
CA ARG A 350 -5.92 12.72 -26.39
C ARG A 350 -6.34 11.52 -25.53
N HIS A 351 -5.36 10.81 -24.97
CA HIS A 351 -5.62 9.67 -24.11
C HIS A 351 -6.41 10.07 -22.85
N LEU A 352 -5.95 11.10 -22.14
CA LEU A 352 -6.61 11.61 -20.94
C LEU A 352 -8.01 12.17 -21.23
N ALA A 353 -8.18 12.92 -22.32
CA ALA A 353 -9.47 13.47 -22.73
C ALA A 353 -10.48 12.37 -23.07
N ALA A 354 -10.05 11.32 -23.78
CA ALA A 354 -10.91 10.18 -24.09
C ALA A 354 -11.31 9.41 -22.82
N ALA A 355 -10.38 9.18 -21.90
CA ALA A 355 -10.67 8.53 -20.62
C ALA A 355 -11.64 9.34 -19.74
N GLY A 356 -11.55 10.67 -19.78
CA GLY A 356 -12.46 11.58 -19.08
C GLY A 356 -13.81 11.81 -19.77
N GLY A 357 -14.02 11.28 -20.99
CA GLY A 357 -15.26 11.51 -21.74
C GLY A 357 -15.41 12.90 -22.34
N VAL A 358 -14.31 13.65 -22.51
CA VAL A 358 -14.32 14.99 -23.13
C VAL A 358 -14.71 14.88 -24.60
N GLN A 359 -15.80 15.53 -24.98
CA GLN A 359 -16.30 15.55 -26.36
C GLN A 359 -15.89 16.83 -27.09
N LEU A 360 -14.63 16.89 -27.51
CA LEU A 360 -14.10 17.95 -28.37
C LEU A 360 -13.54 17.35 -29.68
N PRO A 361 -13.68 18.06 -30.82
CA PRO A 361 -12.98 17.68 -32.04
C PRO A 361 -11.46 17.60 -31.79
N ALA A 362 -10.80 16.56 -32.29
CA ALA A 362 -9.38 16.30 -32.04
C ALA A 362 -8.49 17.51 -32.37
N ASP A 363 -8.72 18.16 -33.52
CA ASP A 363 -7.95 19.34 -33.94
C ASP A 363 -8.12 20.53 -32.97
N GLU A 364 -9.32 20.70 -32.40
CA GLU A 364 -9.59 21.77 -31.45
C GLU A 364 -8.96 21.47 -30.09
N LEU A 365 -9.06 20.23 -29.63
CA LEU A 365 -8.40 19.76 -28.41
C LEU A 365 -6.88 19.97 -28.49
N GLU A 366 -6.25 19.54 -29.58
CA GLU A 366 -4.81 19.64 -29.77
C GLU A 366 -4.34 21.09 -29.84
N ARG A 367 -5.07 21.98 -30.54
CA ARG A 367 -4.73 23.41 -30.61
C ARG A 367 -4.82 24.10 -29.24
N ARG A 368 -5.88 23.83 -28.47
CA ARG A 368 -6.06 24.40 -27.14
C ARG A 368 -4.99 23.89 -26.17
N ALA A 369 -4.70 22.60 -26.22
CA ALA A 369 -3.66 21.99 -25.38
C ALA A 369 -2.27 22.55 -25.65
N GLU A 370 -1.91 22.70 -26.93
CA GLU A 370 -0.63 23.27 -27.34
C GLU A 370 -0.49 24.72 -26.86
N ARG A 371 -1.56 25.53 -26.99
CA ARG A 371 -1.59 26.91 -26.48
C ARG A 371 -1.37 26.94 -24.97
N TYR A 372 -2.10 26.10 -24.24
CA TYR A 372 -1.99 25.99 -22.79
C TYR A 372 -0.57 25.60 -22.34
N ALA A 373 0.08 24.67 -23.05
CA ALA A 373 1.46 24.28 -22.77
C ALA A 373 2.47 25.42 -23.00
N LEU A 374 2.31 26.18 -24.10
CA LEU A 374 3.18 27.31 -24.41
C LEU A 374 3.06 28.43 -23.37
N GLU A 375 1.85 28.77 -22.94
CA GLU A 375 1.59 29.78 -21.91
C GLU A 375 2.20 29.43 -20.55
N ARG A 376 2.33 28.12 -20.25
CA ARG A 376 2.85 27.61 -18.96
C ARG A 376 4.30 27.13 -19.02
N GLY A 377 5.05 27.53 -20.05
CA GLY A 377 6.50 27.33 -20.10
C GLY A 377 6.95 25.95 -20.57
N GLY A 378 6.11 25.21 -21.30
CA GLY A 378 6.50 24.01 -22.04
C GLY A 378 5.56 22.82 -21.88
N ARG A 379 6.01 21.65 -22.33
CA ARG A 379 5.21 20.42 -22.34
C ARG A 379 5.58 19.50 -21.19
N SER A 380 4.58 18.97 -20.50
CA SER A 380 4.74 17.95 -19.45
C SER A 380 3.46 17.13 -19.29
N ALA A 381 3.58 15.90 -18.78
CA ALA A 381 2.41 15.07 -18.46
C ALA A 381 1.51 15.74 -17.41
N ARG A 382 2.10 16.44 -16.43
CA ARG A 382 1.35 17.23 -15.44
C ARG A 382 0.49 18.32 -16.10
N LEU A 383 1.05 19.06 -17.06
CA LEU A 383 0.31 20.11 -17.77
C LEU A 383 -0.80 19.53 -18.64
N ALA A 384 -0.58 18.37 -19.27
CA ALA A 384 -1.62 17.68 -20.05
C ALA A 384 -2.81 17.32 -19.16
N ARG A 385 -2.55 16.76 -17.97
CA ARG A 385 -3.61 16.44 -16.99
C ARG A 385 -4.33 17.70 -16.50
N GLN A 386 -3.59 18.74 -16.09
CA GLN A 386 -4.20 20.01 -15.68
C GLN A 386 -5.07 20.66 -16.75
N PHE A 387 -4.69 20.53 -18.02
CA PHE A 387 -5.49 21.01 -19.14
C PHE A 387 -6.81 20.24 -19.27
N VAL A 388 -6.76 18.90 -19.24
CA VAL A 388 -7.96 18.05 -19.33
C VAL A 388 -8.87 18.21 -18.11
N ASP A 389 -8.31 18.26 -16.91
CA ASP A 389 -9.07 18.52 -15.67
C ASP A 389 -9.78 19.88 -15.75
N GLY A 390 -9.13 20.89 -16.34
CA GLY A 390 -9.72 22.20 -16.59
C GLY A 390 -10.92 22.14 -17.54
N LEU A 391 -10.80 21.38 -18.65
CA LEU A 391 -11.91 21.18 -19.58
C LEU A 391 -13.10 20.47 -18.91
N LEU A 392 -12.82 19.47 -18.08
CA LEU A 392 -13.84 18.74 -17.34
C LEU A 392 -14.58 19.61 -16.32
N ALA A 393 -13.90 20.58 -15.72
CA ALA A 393 -14.50 21.52 -14.78
C ALA A 393 -15.38 22.59 -15.47
N GLU A 394 -15.21 22.81 -16.78
CA GLU A 394 -16.02 23.73 -17.58
C GLU A 394 -17.30 23.08 -18.16
N MET A 395 -17.41 21.75 -18.10
CA MET A 395 -18.57 20.95 -18.52
C MET A 395 -19.59 20.80 -17.40
#